data_AF-A0A2I8A5U7-F1
#
_entry.id   AF-A0A2I8A5U7-F1
#
_cell.length_a   1.000
_cell.length_b   1.000
_cell.length_c   1.000
_cell.angle_alpha   90.00
_cell.angle_beta   90.00
_cell.angle_gamma   90.00
#
_symmetry.space_group_name_H-M   'P 1'
#
loop_
_entity.id
_entity.type
_entity.pdbx_description
1 polymer ?
#
loop_
_entity_poly.entity_id
_entity_poly.type
_entity_poly.pdbx_seq_one_letter_code
_entity_poly.pdbx_strand_id
1 'polypeptide(L)'
;MPSKLIDVREYTVKAHQRLIHTRVFNFVCKECNEATKRETFGPRPLYCERCRPPQPPKKSQQPSRKAKPRPMSYKSDTDLG
;
A
#
# COMPACT_ATOMS: atom_id res chain seq x y z
N MET A 1 -34.44 -36.84 0.59
CA MET A 1 -33.45 -35.99 -0.11
C MET A 1 -32.06 -36.45 0.30
N PRO A 2 -31.11 -36.67 -0.63
CA PRO A 2 -29.77 -37.09 -0.27
C PRO A 2 -29.04 -35.93 0.43
N SER A 3 -28.60 -36.15 1.66
CA SER A 3 -27.77 -35.21 2.43
C SER A 3 -26.36 -35.76 2.58
N LYS A 4 -25.36 -34.87 2.57
CA LYS A 4 -23.96 -35.23 2.75
C LYS A 4 -23.33 -34.26 3.74
N LEU A 5 -22.61 -34.80 4.72
CA LEU A 5 -21.83 -34.00 5.67
C LEU A 5 -20.56 -33.51 4.97
N ILE A 6 -20.40 -32.19 4.94
CA ILE A 6 -19.22 -31.51 4.36
C ILE A 6 -18.49 -30.86 5.52
N ASP A 7 -17.21 -31.17 5.65
CA ASP A 7 -16.34 -30.61 6.69
C ASP A 7 -15.57 -29.42 6.11
N VAL A 8 -15.92 -28.20 6.54
CA VAL A 8 -15.35 -26.94 6.01
C VAL A 8 -14.22 -26.49 6.93
N ARG A 9 -12.98 -26.47 6.41
CA ARG A 9 -11.83 -25.94 7.14
C ARG A 9 -11.72 -24.43 6.91
N GLU A 10 -12.22 -23.65 7.87
CA GLU A 10 -12.06 -22.20 7.87
C GLU A 10 -10.63 -21.82 8.30
N TYR A 11 -9.99 -20.93 7.55
CA TYR A 11 -8.66 -20.39 7.88
C TYR A 11 -8.80 -18.93 8.34
N THR A 12 -8.57 -18.69 9.63
CA THR A 12 -8.50 -17.33 10.19
C THR A 12 -7.13 -16.71 9.90
N VAL A 13 -7.12 -15.63 9.10
CA VAL A 13 -5.89 -14.88 8.80
C VAL A 13 -5.57 -13.94 9.97
N LYS A 14 -4.36 -14.00 10.53
CA LYS A 14 -3.92 -13.02 11.53
C LYS A 14 -3.77 -11.64 10.88
N ALA A 15 -4.41 -10.63 11.48
CA ALA A 15 -4.20 -9.24 11.09
C ALA A 15 -2.76 -8.82 11.41
N HIS A 16 -2.09 -8.21 10.44
CA HIS A 16 -0.75 -7.65 10.64
C HIS A 16 -0.84 -6.24 11.22
N GLN A 17 -0.15 -6.00 12.34
CA GLN A 17 -0.01 -4.69 12.96
C GLN A 17 1.46 -4.25 12.92
N ARG A 18 1.69 -2.96 12.64
CA ARG A 18 3.02 -2.34 12.75
C ARG A 18 2.92 -1.07 13.58
N LEU A 19 3.97 -0.80 14.35
CA LEU A 19 4.13 0.45 15.08
C LEU A 19 5.03 1.38 14.25
N ILE A 20 4.56 2.61 13.98
CA ILE A 20 5.30 3.61 13.22
C ILE A 20 5.76 4.69 14.19
N HIS A 21 7.08 4.81 14.38
CA HIS A 21 7.65 5.85 15.24
C HIS A 21 7.65 7.21 14.54
N THR A 22 7.30 8.26 15.28
CA THR A 22 7.52 9.65 14.86
C THR A 22 8.97 10.06 15.07
N ARG A 23 9.44 11.00 14.26
CA ARG A 23 10.72 11.70 14.47
C ARG A 23 10.48 13.21 14.50
N VAL A 24 11.16 13.91 15.40
CA VAL A 24 11.16 15.38 15.46
C VAL A 24 12.30 15.89 14.58
N PHE A 25 11.99 16.73 13.60
CA PHE A 25 12.98 17.41 12.78
C PHE A 25 13.02 18.90 13.10
N ASN A 26 14.23 19.41 13.32
CA ASN A 26 14.52 20.85 13.35
C ASN A 26 15.03 21.25 11.96
N PHE A 27 14.35 22.19 11.30
CA PHE A 27 14.68 22.61 9.94
C PHE A 27 14.27 24.05 9.68
N VAL A 28 14.82 24.64 8.63
CA VAL A 28 14.46 25.98 8.17
C VAL A 28 13.43 25.84 7.04
N CYS A 29 12.30 26.51 7.16
CA CYS A 29 11.25 26.48 6.13
C CYS A 29 11.76 27.13 4.84
N LYS A 30 11.54 26.50 3.69
CA LYS A 30 11.97 27.05 2.38
C LYS A 30 11.25 28.35 1.98
N GLU A 31 10.04 28.59 2.50
CA GLU A 31 9.22 29.75 2.10
C GLU A 31 9.39 30.93 3.05
N CYS A 32 9.27 30.71 4.37
CA CYS A 32 9.40 31.80 5.36
C CYS A 32 10.82 31.94 5.94
N ASN A 33 11.74 31.01 5.66
CA ASN A 33 13.10 30.97 6.24
C ASN A 33 13.16 30.96 7.77
N GLU A 34 12.05 30.64 8.45
CA GLU A 34 12.00 30.53 9.90
C GLU A 34 12.46 29.13 10.36
N ALA A 35 13.19 29.11 11.47
CA ALA A 35 13.57 27.87 12.15
C ALA A 35 12.34 27.23 12.81
N THR A 36 11.97 26.04 12.33
CA THR A 36 10.76 25.32 12.77
C THR A 36 11.11 23.92 13.27
N LYS A 37 10.32 23.42 14.23
CA LYS A 37 10.33 22.03 14.68
C LYS A 37 9.05 21.31 14.26
N ARG A 38 9.15 20.07 13.77
CA ARG A 38 7.97 19.29 13.34
C ARG A 38 8.15 17.79 13.56
N GLU A 39 7.09 17.14 14.01
CA GLU A 39 6.98 15.68 14.09
C GLU A 39 6.42 15.09 12.80
N THR A 40 7.13 14.12 12.21
CA THR A 40 6.63 13.35 11.05
C THR A 40 6.94 11.86 11.18
N PHE A 41 6.05 11.06 10.59
CA PHE A 41 6.21 9.61 10.43
C PHE A 41 7.07 9.22 9.22
N GLY A 42 7.75 10.18 8.60
CA GLY A 42 8.35 10.01 7.27
C GLY A 42 9.61 10.85 7.07
N PRO A 43 9.93 11.23 5.82
CA PRO A 43 11.12 12.02 5.53
C PRO A 43 11.06 13.42 6.14
N ARG A 44 12.21 14.08 6.15
CA ARG A 44 12.37 15.45 6.65
C ARG A 44 11.41 16.41 5.91
N PRO A 45 10.58 17.20 6.62
CA PRO A 45 9.69 18.18 6.01
C PRO A 45 10.47 19.34 5.36
N LEU A 46 9.90 19.92 4.28
CA LEU A 46 10.48 21.06 3.57
C LEU A 46 9.86 22.41 3.98
N TYR A 47 8.58 22.38 4.41
CA TYR A 47 7.79 23.55 4.77
C TYR A 47 7.24 23.43 6.19
N CYS A 48 7.05 24.58 6.86
CA CYS A 48 6.39 24.65 8.15
C CYS A 48 4.88 24.32 8.04
N GLU A 49 4.17 24.25 9.16
CA GLU A 49 2.73 23.89 9.15
C GLU A 49 1.85 24.94 8.46
N ARG A 50 2.29 26.20 8.40
CA ARG A 50 1.57 27.30 7.77
C ARG A 50 1.81 27.37 6.26
N CYS A 51 3.06 27.16 5.85
CA CYS A 51 3.51 27.17 4.46
C CYS A 51 3.26 25.86 3.71
N ARG A 52 2.62 24.87 4.35
CA ARG A 52 2.42 23.57 3.70
C ARG A 52 1.43 23.75 2.54
N PRO A 53 1.76 23.29 1.32
CA PRO A 53 0.80 23.25 0.24
C PRO A 53 -0.43 22.42 0.66
N PRO A 54 -1.65 22.82 0.27
CA PRO A 54 -2.84 22.02 0.52
C PRO A 54 -2.62 20.62 -0.05
N GLN A 55 -2.81 19.59 0.78
CA GLN A 55 -2.61 18.23 0.30
C GLN A 55 -3.61 17.95 -0.82
N PRO A 56 -3.17 17.35 -1.94
CA PRO A 56 -4.09 16.95 -2.99
C PRO A 56 -5.12 15.99 -2.39
N PRO A 57 -6.40 16.07 -2.83
CA PRO A 57 -7.42 15.16 -2.34
C PRO A 57 -6.94 13.72 -2.55
N LYS A 58 -7.08 12.89 -1.51
CA LYS A 58 -6.72 11.47 -1.57
C LYS A 58 -7.52 10.85 -2.72
N LYS A 59 -6.89 10.64 -3.88
CA LYS A 59 -7.50 9.88 -4.97
C LYS A 59 -7.84 8.51 -4.38
N SER A 60 -9.12 8.16 -4.39
CA SER A 60 -9.56 6.82 -4.03
C SER A 60 -8.70 5.83 -4.81
N GLN A 61 -8.03 4.92 -4.10
CA GLN A 61 -7.26 3.86 -4.75
C GLN A 61 -8.23 3.11 -5.65
N GLN A 62 -8.16 3.34 -6.96
CA GLN A 62 -8.91 2.53 -7.89
C GLN A 62 -8.42 1.09 -7.69
N PRO A 63 -9.31 0.11 -7.50
CA PRO A 63 -8.91 -1.27 -7.34
C PRO A 63 -8.05 -1.64 -8.54
N SER A 64 -6.80 -2.02 -8.29
CA SER A 64 -5.89 -2.46 -9.33
C SER A 64 -6.57 -3.61 -10.07
N ARG A 65 -7.04 -3.37 -11.29
CA ARG A 65 -7.59 -4.41 -12.15
C ARG A 65 -6.44 -5.36 -12.44
N LYS A 66 -6.34 -6.45 -11.68
CA LYS A 66 -5.36 -7.51 -11.95
C LYS A 66 -5.58 -7.95 -13.39
N ALA A 67 -4.58 -7.71 -14.24
CA ALA A 67 -4.63 -8.15 -15.63
C ALA A 67 -4.81 -9.68 -15.64
N LYS A 68 -5.70 -10.17 -16.50
CA LYS A 68 -5.85 -11.62 -16.70
C LYS A 68 -4.50 -12.21 -17.12
N PRO A 69 -4.07 -13.35 -16.58
CA PRO A 69 -2.86 -14.02 -17.04
C PRO A 69 -2.99 -14.36 -18.53
N ARG A 70 -1.89 -14.25 -19.27
CA ARG A 70 -1.89 -14.60 -20.70
C ARG A 70 -2.03 -16.13 -20.83
N PRO A 71 -2.81 -16.62 -21.80
CA PRO A 71 -2.90 -18.06 -22.06
C PRO A 71 -1.54 -18.59 -22.52
N MET A 72 -1.10 -19.70 -21.93
CA MET A 72 0.13 -20.41 -22.33
C MET A 72 -0.25 -21.52 -23.30
N SER A 73 0.18 -21.44 -24.55
CA SER A 73 0.06 -22.56 -25.48
C SER A 73 1.26 -23.49 -25.31
N TYR A 74 0.99 -24.73 -24.91
CA TYR A 74 2.00 -25.78 -24.86
C TYR A 74 2.15 -26.39 -26.25
N LYS A 75 3.37 -26.37 -26.79
CA LYS A 75 3.75 -27.16 -27.97
C LYS A 75 4.57 -28.34 -27.47
N SER A 76 4.13 -29.56 -27.77
CA SER A 76 4.93 -30.78 -27.56
C SER A 76 5.40 -31.27 -28.92
N ASP A 77 6.69 -31.58 -29.02
CA ASP A 77 7.32 -32.16 -30.22
C ASP A 77 7.18 -33.70 -30.22
N THR A 78 6.02 -34.22 -29.84
CA THR A 78 5.76 -35.66 -29.88
C THR A 78 4.69 -35.95 -30.91
N ASP A 79 5.14 -36.33 -32.10
CA ASP A 79 4.30 -37.02 -33.08
C ASP A 79 4.04 -38.44 -32.56
N LEU A 80 2.79 -38.69 -32.14
CA LEU A 80 2.31 -40.06 -31.92
C LEU A 80 2.07 -40.68 -33.29
N GLY A 81 3.09 -41.40 -33.77
CA GLY A 81 2.99 -42.27 -34.95
C GLY A 81 2.17 -43.53 -34.70
#